data_AF-A0A958AZW1-F1
#
_entry.id   AF-A0A958AZW1-F1
#
_cell.length_a   1.000
_cell.length_b   1.000
_cell.length_c   1.000
_cell.angle_alpha   90.00
_cell.angle_beta   90.00
_cell.angle_gamma   90.00
#
_symmetry.space_group_name_H-M   'P 1'
#
loop_
_entity.id
_entity.type
_entity.pdbx_description
1 polymer ?
#
loop_
_entity_poly.entity_id
_entity_poly.type
_entity_poly.pdbx_seq_one_letter_code
_entity_poly.pdbx_strand_id
1 'polypeptide(L)' 'APMAKAAVACGADGLIIEVHPRPEEAVSDGPQSLKPARFAQMMRELKALAEALGREL' A
#
# COMPACT_ATOMS: atom_id res chain seq x y z
N ALA A 1 -4.93 -4.04 1.83
CA ALA A 1 -4.56 -3.96 0.40
C ALA A 1 -4.12 -5.34 -0.11
N PRO A 2 -5.04 -6.15 -0.67
CA PRO A 2 -4.72 -7.50 -1.12
C PRO A 2 -3.62 -7.55 -2.18
N MET A 3 -3.69 -6.68 -3.20
CA MET A 3 -2.70 -6.65 -4.30
C MET A 3 -1.30 -6.25 -3.83
N ALA A 4 -1.18 -5.27 -2.93
CA ALA A 4 0.11 -4.89 -2.34
C ALA A 4 0.77 -6.06 -1.58
N LYS A 5 -0.02 -6.79 -0.77
CA LYS A 5 0.47 -7.98 -0.05
C LYS A 5 0.91 -9.08 -1.01
N ALA A 6 0.11 -9.33 -2.05
CA ALA A 6 0.43 -10.33 -3.07
C ALA A 6 1.73 -9.96 -3.80
N ALA A 7 1.90 -8.70 -4.20
CA ALA A 7 3.12 -8.24 -4.86
C ALA A 7 4.37 -8.41 -3.99
N VAL A 8 4.31 -8.02 -2.70
CA VAL A 8 5.42 -8.24 -1.76
C VAL A 8 5.72 -9.74 -1.58
N ALA A 9 4.69 -10.56 -1.42
CA ALA A 9 4.82 -12.01 -1.29
C ALA A 9 5.40 -12.68 -2.55
N CYS A 10 5.09 -12.14 -3.73
CA CYS A 10 5.62 -12.61 -5.02
C CYS A 10 7.05 -12.13 -5.30
N GLY A 11 7.65 -11.30 -4.45
CA GLY A 11 9.03 -10.85 -4.62
C GLY A 11 9.19 -9.48 -5.28
N ALA A 12 8.13 -8.69 -5.45
CA ALA A 12 8.26 -7.34 -6.01
C ALA A 12 9.21 -6.47 -5.18
N ASP A 13 10.01 -5.63 -5.84
CA ASP A 13 10.99 -4.74 -5.19
C ASP A 13 10.39 -3.39 -4.76
N GLY A 14 9.23 -3.03 -5.31
CA GLY A 14 8.60 -1.76 -5.00
C GLY A 14 7.12 -1.75 -5.34
N LEU A 15 6.41 -0.79 -4.73
CA LEU A 15 5.00 -0.53 -4.96
C LEU A 15 4.80 0.97 -5.17
N ILE A 16 4.01 1.34 -6.18
CA ILE A 16 3.49 2.69 -6.33
C ILE A 16 2.05 2.71 -5.82
N ILE A 17 1.76 3.61 -4.87
CA ILE A 17 0.47 3.68 -4.21
C ILE A 17 0.00 5.13 -4.20
N GLU A 18 -1.19 5.36 -4.73
CA GLU A 18 -1.82 6.68 -4.72
C GLU A 18 -2.50 6.94 -3.37
N VAL A 19 -2.27 8.13 -2.83
CA VAL A 19 -2.77 8.56 -1.53
C VAL A 19 -3.33 9.97 -1.65
N HIS A 20 -4.57 10.15 -1.21
CA HIS A 20 -5.21 11.47 -1.18
C HIS A 20 -5.94 11.69 0.16
N PRO A 21 -5.79 12.84 0.83
CA PRO A 21 -6.49 13.12 2.10
C PRO A 21 -8.01 13.10 1.98
N ARG A 22 -8.53 13.55 0.83
CA ARG A 22 -9.97 13.62 0.50
C ARG A 22 -10.22 13.01 -0.89
N PRO A 23 -10.18 11.68 -1.05
CA PRO A 23 -10.26 11.03 -2.36
C PRO A 23 -11.51 11.42 -3.16
N GLU A 24 -12.59 11.75 -2.48
CA GLU A 24 -13.83 12.29 -3.05
C GLU A 24 -13.67 13.64 -3.79
N GLU A 25 -12.63 14.41 -3.48
CA GLU A 25 -12.30 15.69 -4.13
C GLU A 25 -11.15 15.56 -5.14
N ALA A 26 -10.62 14.35 -5.35
CA ALA A 26 -9.47 14.16 -6.23
C ALA A 26 -9.86 14.44 -7.68
N VAL A 27 -9.05 15.26 -8.37
CA VAL A 27 -9.26 15.62 -9.78
C VAL A 27 -9.05 14.41 -10.71
N SER A 28 -8.27 13.43 -10.26
CA SER A 28 -8.07 12.13 -10.90
C SER A 28 -8.00 11.04 -9.82
N ASP A 29 -8.44 9.83 -10.15
CA ASP A 29 -8.14 8.61 -9.41
C ASP A 29 -8.56 8.57 -7.93
N GLY A 30 -9.58 9.35 -7.58
CA GLY A 30 -10.19 9.37 -6.25
C GLY A 30 -10.64 7.99 -5.74
N PRO A 31 -11.39 7.19 -6.52
CA PRO A 31 -11.88 5.89 -6.05
C PRO A 31 -10.77 4.88 -5.68
N GLN A 32 -9.58 4.99 -6.28
CA GLN A 32 -8.46 4.10 -6.03
C GLN A 32 -7.43 4.66 -5.03
N SER A 33 -7.41 5.98 -4.84
CA SER A 33 -6.55 6.65 -3.87
C SER A 33 -6.88 6.27 -2.43
N LEU A 34 -5.87 5.87 -1.67
CA LEU A 34 -6.02 5.58 -0.25
C LEU A 34 -6.07 6.87 0.57
N LYS A 35 -6.82 6.84 1.67
CA LYS A 35 -6.66 7.85 2.73
C LYS A 35 -5.33 7.63 3.48
N PRO A 36 -4.67 8.68 3.99
CA PRO A 36 -3.39 8.56 4.69
C PRO A 36 -3.37 7.53 5.83
N ALA A 37 -4.45 7.45 6.61
CA ALA A 37 -4.58 6.47 7.69
C ALA A 37 -4.60 5.02 7.18
N ARG A 38 -5.27 4.76 6.04
CA ARG A 38 -5.29 3.42 5.41
C ARG A 38 -3.95 3.07 4.79
N PHE A 39 -3.26 4.05 4.21
CA PHE A 39 -1.89 3.87 3.72
C PHE A 39 -0.94 3.50 4.87
N ALA A 40 -0.99 4.24 5.99
CA ALA A 40 -0.17 3.93 7.18
C ALA A 40 -0.46 2.53 7.74
N GLN A 41 -1.74 2.12 7.76
CA GLN A 41 -2.11 0.75 8.13
C GLN A 41 -1.51 -0.28 7.17
N MET A 42 -1.65 -0.06 5.86
CA MET A 42 -1.09 -0.95 4.85
C MET A 42 0.43 -1.09 5.02
N MET A 43 1.17 0.00 5.24
CA MET A 43 2.62 -0.06 5.43
C MET A 43 3.02 -0.90 6.66
N ARG A 44 2.27 -0.83 7.77
CA ARG A 44 2.49 -1.70 8.94
C ARG A 44 2.27 -3.18 8.59
N GLU A 45 1.21 -3.48 7.85
CA GLU A 45 0.91 -4.85 7.41
C GLU A 45 1.95 -5.38 6.43
N LEU A 46 2.43 -4.56 5.49
CA LEU A 46 3.46 -4.94 4.53
C LEU A 46 4.81 -5.15 5.21
N LYS A 47 5.16 -4.32 6.20
CA LYS A 47 6.41 -4.48 6.96
C LYS A 47 6.45 -5.83 7.67
N ALA A 48 5.39 -6.19 8.39
CA ALA A 48 5.29 -7.49 9.06
C ALA A 48 5.37 -8.66 8.06
N LEU A 49 4.77 -8.51 6.87
CA LEU A 49 4.85 -9.52 5.82
C LEU A 49 6.26 -9.64 5.23
N ALA A 50 6.92 -8.53 4.93
CA ALA A 50 8.29 -8.52 4.41
C ALA A 50 9.26 -9.18 5.40
N GLU A 51 9.17 -8.82 6.68
CA GLU A 51 9.96 -9.43 7.76
C GLU A 51 9.75 -10.95 7.82
N ALA A 52 8.50 -11.42 7.74
CA ALA A 52 8.19 -12.85 7.72
C ALA A 52 8.74 -13.60 6.50
N LEU A 53 8.99 -12.89 5.39
CA LEU A 53 9.60 -13.41 4.16
C LEU A 53 11.13 -13.23 4.13
N GLY A 54 11.73 -12.71 5.21
CA GLY A 54 13.17 -12.43 5.26
C GLY A 54 13.61 -11.27 4.38
N ARG A 55 12.70 -10.33 4.08
CA ARG A 55 12.94 -9.13 3.28
C ARG A 55 12.82 -7.88 4.16
N GLU A 56 13.48 -6.80 3.73
CA GLU A 56 13.29 -5.47 4.28
C GLU A 56 12.24 -4.71 3.45
N LEU A 57 11.51 -3.79 4.10
CA LEU A 57 10.53 -2.92 3.45
C LEU A 57 11.00 -1.47 3.44
#